data_AF-A0A5K1BY49-F1
#
_entry.id   AF-A0A5K1BY49-F1
#
_cell.length_a   1.000
_cell.length_b   1.000
_cell.length_c   1.000
_cell.angle_alpha   90.00
_cell.angle_beta   90.00
_cell.angle_gamma   90.00
#
_symmetry.space_group_name_H-M   'P 1'
#
loop_
_entity.id
_entity.type
_entity.pdbx_description
1 polymer ?
#
loop_
_entity_poly.entity_id
_entity_poly.type
_entity_poly.pdbx_seq_one_letter_code
_entity_poly.pdbx_strand_id
1 'polypeptide(L)' 'VDTTILGLDDKRAKEMPYIASMGIYVVSKDIMLQLLRDKFPGANDFGSEVIPGATSIGMR' A
#
# COMPACT_ATOMS: atom_id res chain seq x y z
N VAL A 1 -9.93 -9.13 -4.65
CA VAL A 1 -10.19 -7.79 -4.09
C VAL A 1 -11.55 -7.34 -4.58
N ASP A 2 -12.35 -6.73 -3.72
CA ASP A 2 -13.67 -6.22 -4.13
C ASP A 2 -13.50 -4.76 -4.56
N THR A 3 -13.74 -4.46 -5.84
CA THR A 3 -13.56 -3.11 -6.39
C THR A 3 -14.84 -2.26 -6.28
N THR A 4 -15.96 -2.84 -5.83
CA THR A 4 -17.19 -2.08 -5.53
C THR A 4 -16.99 -1.10 -4.36
N ILE A 5 -16.08 -1.42 -3.44
CA ILE A 5 -15.68 -0.52 -2.33
C ILE A 5 -15.08 0.80 -2.83
N LEU A 6 -14.58 0.81 -4.07
CA LEU A 6 -14.04 2.00 -4.73
C LEU A 6 -15.11 2.76 -5.54
N GLY A 7 -16.38 2.41 -5.37
CA GLY A 7 -17.51 3.06 -6.03
C GLY A 7 -17.81 2.55 -7.45
N LEU A 8 -17.27 1.38 -7.83
CA LEU A 8 -17.64 0.73 -9.10
C LEU A 8 -18.96 -0.03 -8.97
N ASP A 9 -19.77 0.01 -10.03
CA ASP A 9 -20.92 -0.89 -10.16
C ASP A 9 -20.49 -2.33 -10.47
N ASP A 10 -21.38 -3.29 -10.25
CA ASP A 10 -21.11 -4.72 -10.37
C ASP A 10 -20.59 -5.15 -11.74
N LYS A 11 -21.00 -4.47 -12.82
CA LYS A 11 -20.53 -4.81 -14.18
C LYS A 11 -19.08 -4.36 -14.34
N ARG A 12 -18.77 -3.12 -13.98
CA ARG A 12 -17.42 -2.56 -14.06
C ARG A 12 -16.46 -3.22 -13.07
N ALA A 13 -16.94 -3.64 -11.91
CA ALA A 13 -16.15 -4.38 -10.93
C ALA A 13 -15.70 -5.76 -11.48
N LYS A 14 -16.55 -6.43 -12.28
CA LYS A 14 -16.19 -7.67 -12.97
C LYS A 14 -15.19 -7.45 -14.11
N GLU A 15 -15.31 -6.33 -14.83
CA GLU A 15 -14.39 -5.97 -15.92
C GLU A 15 -13.01 -5.50 -15.39
N MET A 16 -12.99 -4.87 -14.20
CA MET A 16 -11.79 -4.37 -13.53
C MET A 16 -11.64 -4.99 -12.13
N PRO A 17 -11.29 -6.28 -12.02
CA PRO A 17 -11.30 -7.01 -10.74
C PRO A 17 -10.03 -6.80 -9.90
N TYR A 18 -9.19 -5.82 -10.24
CA TYR A 18 -7.90 -5.58 -9.61
C TYR A 18 -7.80 -4.16 -9.04
N ILE A 19 -7.11 -4.04 -7.91
CA ILE A 19 -6.76 -2.75 -7.30
C ILE A 19 -5.24 -2.58 -7.45
N ALA A 20 -4.83 -1.53 -8.15
CA ALA A 20 -3.42 -1.15 -8.27
C ALA A 20 -3.14 0.05 -7.35
N SER A 21 -1.95 0.07 -6.74
CA SER A 21 -1.51 1.24 -5.97
C SER A 21 -1.38 2.46 -6.87
N MET A 22 -1.83 3.62 -6.40
CA MET A 22 -1.68 4.91 -7.08
C MET A 22 -0.40 5.66 -6.67
N GLY A 23 0.39 5.14 -5.73
CA GLY A 23 1.60 5.81 -5.27
C GLY A 23 1.38 6.98 -4.30
N ILE A 24 0.17 7.09 -3.72
CA ILE A 24 -0.18 8.13 -2.75
C ILE A 24 -0.53 7.45 -1.43
N TYR A 25 0.08 7.89 -0.32
CA TYR A 25 0.01 7.22 0.97
C TYR A 25 -0.22 8.23 2.10
N VAL A 26 -0.99 7.79 3.11
CA VAL A 26 -1.11 8.48 4.41
C VAL A 26 -0.43 7.58 5.44
N VAL A 27 0.53 8.13 6.18
CA VAL A 27 1.35 7.36 7.12
C VAL A 27 1.53 8.16 8.40
N SER A 28 1.38 7.50 9.54
CA SER A 28 1.70 8.09 10.85
C SER A 28 3.17 8.48 10.91
N LYS A 29 3.45 9.68 11.43
CA LYS A 29 4.82 10.24 11.49
C LYS A 29 5.83 9.28 12.12
N ASP A 30 5.50 8.70 13.27
CA ASP A 30 6.42 7.82 14.00
C ASP A 30 6.69 6.52 13.25
N ILE A 31 5.68 5.99 12.54
CA ILE A 31 5.81 4.82 11.68
C ILE A 31 6.71 5.13 10.49
N MET A 32 6.58 6.31 9.88
CA MET A 32 7.46 6.73 8.78
C MET A 32 8.93 6.73 9.20
N LEU A 33 9.23 7.27 10.38
CA LEU A 33 10.59 7.27 10.93
C LEU A 33 11.10 5.85 11.16
N GLN A 34 10.28 4.99 11.79
CA GLN A 34 10.66 3.60 12.07
C GLN A 34 10.90 2.80 10.77
N LEU A 35 10.06 2.99 9.76
CA LEU A 35 10.17 2.28 8.48
C LEU A 35 11.44 2.67 7.72
N LEU A 36 11.66 3.98 7.52
CA LEU A 36 12.74 4.46 6.67
C LEU A 36 14.11 4.46 7.35
N ARG A 37 14.16 4.60 8.68
CA ARG A 37 15.43 4.67 9.42
C ARG A 37 15.85 3.32 10.00
N ASP A 38 14.91 2.59 10.58
CA ASP A 38 15.24 1.43 11.42
C ASP A 38 14.97 0.09 10.73
N LYS A 39 13.83 -0.02 10.03
CA LYS A 39 13.40 -1.29 9.41
C LYS A 39 13.96 -1.51 8.02
N PHE A 40 13.93 -0.48 7.17
CA PHE A 40 14.29 -0.57 5.76
C PHE A 40 15.26 0.55 5.34
N PRO A 41 16.41 0.74 6.02
CA PRO A 41 17.32 1.85 5.73
C PRO A 41 17.97 1.81 4.34
N GLY A 42 17.99 0.64 3.69
CA GLY A 42 18.53 0.46 2.33
C GLY A 42 17.48 0.38 1.24
N ALA A 43 16.19 0.55 1.56
CA ALA A 43 15.14 0.57 0.56
C ALA A 43 15.23 1.87 -0.25
N ASN A 44 15.12 1.73 -1.56
CA ASN A 44 15.19 2.81 -2.54
C ASN A 44 13.81 3.18 -3.07
N ASP A 45 12.84 2.26 -3.04
CA ASP A 45 11.49 2.50 -3.54
C ASP A 45 10.42 2.29 -2.46
N PHE A 46 9.58 3.30 -2.28
CA PHE A 46 8.55 3.26 -1.24
C PHE A 46 7.42 2.28 -1.57
N GLY A 47 6.95 2.26 -2.81
CA GLY A 47 5.75 1.50 -3.19
C GLY A 47 5.99 0.00 -3.34
N SER A 48 7.18 -0.39 -3.78
CA SER A 48 7.53 -1.79 -4.09
C SER A 48 8.43 -2.45 -3.05
N GLU A 49 9.11 -1.69 -2.19
CA GLU A 49 9.95 -2.25 -1.13
C GLU A 49 9.42 -1.91 0.27
N VAL A 50 9.23 -0.63 0.59
CA VAL A 50 8.84 -0.21 1.95
C VAL A 50 7.42 -0.65 2.31
N ILE A 51 6.43 -0.44 1.44
CA ILE A 51 5.03 -0.83 1.70
C ILE A 51 4.84 -2.36 1.81
N PRO A 52 5.39 -3.18 0.89
CA PRO A 52 5.35 -4.63 1.05
C PRO A 52 6.11 -5.10 2.29
N GLY A 53 7.26 -4.49 2.59
CA GLY A 53 8.04 -4.74 3.79
C GLY A 53 7.24 -4.47 5.07
N ALA A 54 6.63 -3.29 5.20
CA ALA A 54 5.77 -2.91 6.32
C ALA A 54 4.62 -3.92 6.53
N THR A 55 3.97 -4.32 5.45
CA THR A 55 2.87 -5.31 5.50
C THR A 55 3.36 -6.68 5.99
N SER A 56 4.54 -7.12 5.54
CA SER A 56 5.12 -8.41 5.94
C SER A 56 5.49 -8.49 7.42
N ILE A 57 5.81 -7.36 8.05
CA ILE A 57 6.10 -7.26 9.49
C ILE A 57 4.86 -6.91 10.32
N GLY A 58 3.67 -6.90 9.70
CA GLY A 58 2.39 -6.71 10.39
C GLY A 58 2.03 -5.26 10.69
N MET A 59 2.72 -4.28 10.10
CA MET A 59 2.30 -2.87 10.18
C MET A 59 1.21 -2.62 9.13
N ARG A 60 0.01 -2.27 9.59
CA ARG A 60 -1.17 -1.97 8.78
C ARG A 60 -1.73 -0.60 9.15
#